data_AF-A0ABD4XGV0-F1
#
_entry.id   AF-A0ABD4XGV0-F1
#
_cell.length_a   1.000
_cell.length_b   1.000
_cell.length_c   1.000
_cell.angle_alpha   90.00
_cell.angle_beta   90.00
_cell.angle_gamma   90.00
#
_symmetry.space_group_name_H-M   'P 1'
#
loop_
_entity.id
_entity.type
_entity.pdbx_description
1 polymer ?
#
loop_
_entity_poly.entity_id
_entity_poly.type
_entity_poly.pdbx_seq_one_letter_code
_entity_poly.pdbx_strand_id
1 'polypeptide(L)'
;MAVIQLIKNIDNLSNDSDKVVQKFSKLLQNSKNEYKLLHIGYMQDMFYVRSKIDKDTDFEQITWWLSDHSDFFSDDYMSNIETQKNNGKFISNFSGGKNVSDFWMHENKIRLVFIRGTNGQGTERWYLDSQGKIFLKTEIHLEASGYVTDALKIKINGSEIKFPSEEELIHFYLSHIIHDGDVLVTSDLSLIDIELNYFGHATGKIFNIVERSPEIKKIKQQIFLVDGLITGNRDIYEQLLLDYSFNKNEVYFIGENSLKRNLSIKGFSMETIKFDNHDKPKLGTEIIKLDHNFNREKLLSGAGKHPDLVNLLNELAGMDYILYRGTKKSAWFIRRRLYDSRSLKRFKDVFYQLNIPEKKRITNKRNKLVVFFLSLPPVDGLISNDPQDRSFTEMFLNIQRSLVKDTFVLRIADLNLVRGSFYANSVNFQDYEQQIQSLIRKIMTENDITVDNVVTYGVSRGGVGALIHGAWLNSRIVAVDPIINDEYYVKYKQDVHYVGQNREVDLTSKIESYLSHSTASGLILSNHFIQNNWKYLERLNLQNKLQLIDVKDDTVTEHPTLSRNTVPEQLMYLNIALLDVEEKE
;
A
#
# COMPACT_ATOMS: atom_id res chain seq x y z
N MET A 1 13.05 22.96 11.41
CA MET A 1 12.21 22.03 12.22
C MET A 1 11.23 22.83 13.05
N ALA A 2 10.19 23.29 12.38
CA ALA A 2 8.93 23.72 12.95
C ALA A 2 7.99 22.52 13.14
N VAL A 3 7.03 22.65 14.05
CA VAL A 3 5.88 21.73 14.13
C VAL A 3 4.71 22.42 13.46
N ILE A 4 4.25 21.83 12.37
CA ILE A 4 3.26 22.38 11.45
C ILE A 4 1.95 21.62 11.64
N GLN A 5 0.97 22.23 12.29
CA GLN A 5 -0.33 21.61 12.46
C GLN A 5 -1.23 21.87 11.24
N LEU A 6 -1.66 20.82 10.55
CA LEU A 6 -2.58 20.90 9.42
C LEU A 6 -4.03 20.78 9.88
N ILE A 7 -4.88 21.73 9.45
CA ILE A 7 -6.34 21.69 9.66
C ILE A 7 -7.10 21.98 8.37
N LYS A 8 -8.17 21.21 8.11
CA LYS A 8 -9.04 21.44 6.94
C LYS A 8 -10.26 22.29 7.29
N ASN A 9 -10.91 21.95 8.40
CA ASN A 9 -12.04 22.71 8.93
C ASN A 9 -11.61 23.45 10.20
N ILE A 10 -11.70 24.78 10.20
CA ILE A 10 -11.35 25.57 11.38
C ILE A 10 -12.22 25.23 12.61
N ASP A 11 -13.47 24.83 12.41
CA ASP A 11 -14.36 24.43 13.50
C ASP A 11 -13.97 23.09 14.14
N ASN A 12 -13.12 22.30 13.47
CA ASN A 12 -12.59 21.05 14.02
C ASN A 12 -11.33 21.27 14.86
N LEU A 13 -10.77 22.48 14.91
CA LEU A 13 -9.63 22.80 15.78
C LEU A 13 -10.10 22.86 17.24
N SER A 14 -9.98 21.74 17.96
CA SER A 14 -10.29 21.72 19.38
C SER A 14 -9.14 22.31 20.21
N ASN A 15 -9.49 23.10 21.24
CA ASN A 15 -8.51 23.67 22.18
C ASN A 15 -7.61 22.60 22.81
N ASP A 16 -8.14 21.41 23.07
CA ASP A 16 -7.38 20.31 23.67
C ASP A 16 -6.42 19.68 22.67
N SER A 17 -6.83 19.51 21.41
CA SER A 17 -5.96 19.07 20.32
C SER A 17 -4.78 20.03 20.15
N ASP A 18 -5.08 21.32 19.98
CA ASP A 18 -4.08 22.37 19.79
C ASP A 18 -3.08 22.41 20.96
N LYS A 19 -3.56 22.35 22.22
CA LYS A 19 -2.70 22.26 23.40
C LYS A 19 -1.79 21.04 23.40
N VAL A 20 -2.28 19.88 22.95
CA VAL A 20 -1.47 18.65 22.86
C VAL A 20 -0.35 18.84 21.84
N VAL A 21 -0.64 19.39 20.66
CA VAL A 21 0.36 19.63 19.62
C VAL A 21 1.37 20.69 20.05
N GLN A 22 0.93 21.78 20.67
CA GLN A 22 1.83 22.80 21.22
C GLN A 22 2.75 22.25 22.33
N LYS A 23 2.22 21.40 23.22
CA LYS A 23 3.03 20.69 24.23
C LYS A 23 4.03 19.75 23.56
N PHE A 24 3.59 18.98 22.56
CA PHE A 24 4.46 18.11 21.79
C PHE A 24 5.60 18.89 21.10
N SER A 25 5.28 20.04 20.48
CA SER A 25 6.26 20.95 19.89
C SER A 25 7.30 21.42 20.91
N LYS A 26 6.86 21.84 22.11
CA LYS A 26 7.74 22.19 23.23
C LYS A 26 8.60 21.01 23.71
N LEU A 27 8.10 19.78 23.64
CA LEU A 27 8.82 18.59 24.11
C LEU A 27 9.85 18.07 23.10
N LEU A 28 9.65 18.30 21.80
CA LEU A 28 10.66 18.00 20.78
C LEU A 28 11.91 18.89 20.90
N GLN A 29 11.86 19.98 21.67
CA GLN A 29 12.87 21.04 21.61
C GLN A 29 13.26 21.55 23.01
N ASN A 30 14.56 21.67 23.27
CA ASN A 30 15.05 22.36 24.48
C ASN A 30 15.05 23.90 24.36
N SER A 31 14.78 24.50 23.18
CA SER A 31 14.51 25.94 23.03
C SER A 31 14.15 26.36 21.59
N LYS A 32 13.11 27.20 21.45
CA LYS A 32 12.92 28.29 20.45
C LYS A 32 12.59 28.01 18.96
N ASN A 33 11.85 26.96 18.54
CA ASN A 33 11.20 26.98 17.20
C ASN A 33 9.67 27.08 17.25
N GLU A 34 9.12 27.64 16.18
CA GLU A 34 7.75 28.11 15.99
C GLU A 34 6.78 26.93 15.74
N TYR A 35 5.80 26.78 16.62
CA TYR A 35 4.57 26.05 16.30
C TYR A 35 3.79 26.90 15.30
N LYS A 36 3.44 26.33 14.15
CA LYS A 36 2.68 27.02 13.10
C LYS A 36 1.43 26.23 12.76
N LEU A 37 0.32 26.93 12.65
CA LEU A 37 -0.97 26.37 12.25
C LEU A 37 -1.24 26.68 10.78
N LEU A 38 -1.41 25.66 9.95
CA LEU A 38 -1.77 25.79 8.54
C LEU A 38 -3.21 25.36 8.29
N HIS A 39 -4.02 26.29 7.80
CA HIS A 39 -5.35 25.99 7.29
C HIS A 39 -5.30 25.69 5.80
N ILE A 40 -5.64 24.44 5.43
CA ILE A 40 -5.57 23.95 4.05
C ILE A 40 -6.95 23.79 3.39
N GLY A 41 -8.02 24.20 4.08
CA GLY A 41 -9.38 24.12 3.57
C GLY A 41 -9.72 25.26 2.61
N TYR A 42 -9.39 25.12 1.32
CA TYR A 42 -9.58 26.20 0.34
C TYR A 42 -11.04 26.67 0.15
N MET A 43 -12.00 25.84 0.55
CA MET A 43 -13.43 26.15 0.41
C MET A 43 -13.99 26.99 1.57
N GLN A 44 -13.28 27.12 2.69
CA GLN A 44 -13.75 27.95 3.79
C GLN A 44 -13.37 29.41 3.55
N ASP A 45 -14.27 30.30 3.95
CA ASP A 45 -14.06 31.73 3.83
C ASP A 45 -12.84 32.19 4.65
N MET A 46 -11.90 32.88 3.99
CA MET A 46 -10.65 33.28 4.63
C MET A 46 -10.85 34.21 5.82
N PHE A 47 -11.87 35.08 5.76
CA PHE A 47 -12.16 36.04 6.83
C PHE A 47 -12.79 35.33 8.03
N TYR A 48 -13.73 34.42 7.77
CA TYR A 48 -14.28 33.57 8.82
C TYR A 48 -13.18 32.78 9.54
N VAL A 49 -12.30 32.12 8.79
CA VAL A 49 -11.20 31.35 9.38
C VAL A 49 -10.29 32.26 10.22
N ARG A 50 -9.89 33.43 9.69
CA ARG A 50 -9.05 34.38 10.43
C ARG A 50 -9.73 34.89 11.71
N SER A 51 -11.05 35.06 11.71
CA SER A 51 -11.81 35.51 12.88
C SER A 51 -11.82 34.50 14.04
N LYS A 52 -11.49 33.23 13.77
CA LYS A 52 -11.47 32.13 14.73
C LYS A 52 -10.10 31.85 15.33
N ILE A 53 -9.05 32.48 14.80
CA ILE A 53 -7.66 32.27 15.22
C ILE A 53 -7.23 33.39 16.17
N ASP A 54 -6.55 33.01 17.25
CA ASP A 54 -5.94 33.96 18.17
C ASP A 54 -4.85 34.78 17.48
N LYS A 55 -4.77 36.09 17.79
CA LYS A 55 -3.87 37.03 17.11
C LYS A 55 -2.39 36.69 17.22
N ASP A 56 -2.02 35.96 18.28
CA ASP A 56 -0.64 35.59 18.59
C ASP A 56 -0.23 34.22 18.03
N THR A 57 -1.17 33.49 17.40
CA THR A 57 -0.88 32.22 16.73
C THR A 57 -0.18 32.48 15.40
N ASP A 58 0.99 31.88 15.18
CA ASP A 58 1.60 31.81 13.85
C ASP A 58 0.71 30.96 12.95
N PHE A 59 0.05 31.62 12.00
CA PHE A 59 -1.05 31.07 11.22
C PHE A 59 -0.96 31.48 9.77
N GLU A 60 -1.09 30.50 8.88
CA GLU A 60 -1.16 30.69 7.43
C GLU A 60 -2.36 29.92 6.85
N GLN A 61 -3.00 30.47 5.83
CA GLN A 61 -4.14 29.86 5.17
C GLN A 61 -3.92 29.76 3.67
N ILE A 62 -4.25 28.62 3.07
CA ILE A 62 -4.06 28.37 1.64
C ILE A 62 -4.75 29.41 0.74
N THR A 63 -5.98 29.85 1.06
CA THR A 63 -6.70 30.84 0.24
C THR A 63 -6.08 32.22 0.32
N TRP A 64 -5.60 32.62 1.50
CA TRP A 64 -4.88 33.88 1.70
C TRP A 64 -3.55 33.86 0.96
N TRP A 65 -2.79 32.77 1.14
CA TRP A 65 -1.52 32.60 0.45
C TRP A 65 -1.69 32.64 -1.06
N LEU A 66 -2.69 31.91 -1.59
CA LEU A 66 -3.01 31.95 -3.02
C LEU A 66 -3.39 33.35 -3.48
N SER A 67 -4.21 34.12 -2.74
CA SER A 67 -4.56 35.48 -3.15
C SER A 67 -3.37 36.43 -3.19
N ASP A 68 -2.36 36.21 -2.34
CA ASP A 68 -1.16 37.06 -2.26
C ASP A 68 -0.06 36.65 -3.26
N HIS A 69 -0.05 35.38 -3.70
CA HIS A 69 1.03 34.80 -4.52
C HIS A 69 0.59 34.36 -5.93
N SER A 70 -0.65 34.63 -6.31
CA SER A 70 -1.16 34.40 -7.67
C SER A 70 -1.53 35.70 -8.36
N ASP A 71 -1.41 35.70 -9.68
CA ASP A 71 -2.03 36.73 -10.51
C ASP A 71 -3.54 36.55 -10.53
N PHE A 72 -4.24 37.65 -10.77
CA PHE A 72 -5.69 37.63 -10.88
C PHE A 72 -6.15 37.28 -12.30
N PHE A 73 -7.26 36.53 -12.38
CA PHE A 73 -7.97 36.34 -13.64
C PHE A 73 -8.69 37.63 -14.04
N SER A 74 -8.62 38.01 -15.30
CA SER A 74 -9.19 39.25 -15.84
C SER A 74 -10.66 39.14 -16.27
N ASP A 75 -11.39 38.17 -15.73
CA ASP A 75 -12.74 37.86 -16.21
C ASP A 75 -13.77 38.82 -15.62
N ASP A 76 -14.56 39.44 -16.49
CA ASP A 76 -15.66 40.31 -16.08
C ASP A 76 -16.90 39.47 -15.73
N TYR A 77 -16.92 38.94 -14.51
CA TYR A 77 -18.06 38.21 -13.96
C TYR A 77 -19.33 39.07 -13.78
N MET A 78 -19.19 40.40 -13.96
CA MET A 78 -20.29 41.36 -13.91
C MET A 78 -20.79 41.75 -15.30
N SER A 79 -20.15 41.29 -16.37
CA SER A 79 -20.58 41.57 -17.74
C SER A 79 -21.92 40.91 -18.07
N ASN A 80 -22.79 41.62 -18.77
CA ASN A 80 -24.07 41.13 -19.30
C ASN A 80 -25.15 40.72 -18.27
N ILE A 81 -25.14 41.31 -17.07
CA ILE A 81 -26.21 41.13 -16.07
C ILE A 81 -27.40 42.05 -16.39
N GLU A 82 -28.58 41.49 -16.58
CA GLU A 82 -29.83 42.25 -16.80
C GLU A 82 -30.59 42.47 -15.49
N THR A 83 -30.70 41.42 -14.66
CA THR A 83 -31.44 41.48 -13.38
C THR A 83 -30.76 40.67 -12.28
N GLN A 84 -30.86 41.14 -11.04
CA GLN A 84 -30.35 40.44 -9.85
C GLN A 84 -31.50 40.10 -8.90
N LYS A 85 -31.44 38.93 -8.27
CA LYS A 85 -32.39 38.51 -7.23
C LYS A 85 -31.65 38.09 -5.97
N ASN A 86 -31.98 38.71 -4.84
CA ASN A 86 -31.46 38.32 -3.54
C ASN A 86 -32.32 37.18 -2.96
N ASN A 87 -31.69 36.03 -2.71
CA ASN A 87 -32.32 34.83 -2.16
C ASN A 87 -31.89 34.57 -0.70
N GLY A 88 -31.50 35.63 0.02
CA GLY A 88 -31.00 35.56 1.40
C GLY A 88 -29.50 35.29 1.44
N LYS A 89 -29.10 34.01 1.32
CA LYS A 89 -27.68 33.62 1.40
C LYS A 89 -26.88 33.88 0.11
N PHE A 90 -27.58 34.09 -1.00
CA PHE A 90 -26.96 34.28 -2.31
C PHE A 90 -27.67 35.37 -3.12
N ILE A 91 -26.93 36.00 -4.04
CA ILE A 91 -27.49 36.89 -5.06
C ILE A 91 -27.37 36.19 -6.42
N SER A 92 -28.49 35.94 -7.08
CA SER A 92 -28.54 35.30 -8.40
C SER A 92 -28.61 36.36 -9.50
N ASN A 93 -27.76 36.21 -10.52
CA ASN A 93 -27.74 37.08 -11.70
C ASN A 93 -28.42 36.41 -12.88
N PHE A 94 -29.16 37.20 -13.65
CA PHE A 94 -29.86 36.73 -14.83
C PHE A 94 -29.47 37.53 -16.08
N SER A 95 -29.35 36.83 -17.20
CA SER A 95 -29.13 37.38 -18.54
C SER A 95 -30.01 36.61 -19.52
N GLY A 96 -30.78 37.30 -20.37
CA GLY A 96 -31.75 36.65 -21.27
C GLY A 96 -32.76 35.75 -20.54
N GLY A 97 -33.13 36.12 -19.30
CA GLY A 97 -34.04 35.35 -18.44
C GLY A 97 -33.47 34.07 -17.81
N LYS A 98 -32.20 33.73 -18.04
CA LYS A 98 -31.53 32.55 -17.45
C LYS A 98 -30.61 32.95 -16.31
N ASN A 99 -30.55 32.14 -15.24
CA ASN A 99 -29.56 32.34 -14.17
C ASN A 99 -28.18 31.98 -14.70
N VAL A 100 -27.29 32.97 -14.76
CA VAL A 100 -25.92 32.83 -15.28
C VAL A 100 -24.89 32.69 -14.17
N SER A 101 -25.17 33.17 -12.96
CA SER A 101 -24.27 33.03 -11.81
C SER A 101 -24.96 33.32 -10.48
N ASP A 102 -24.47 32.70 -9.40
CA ASP A 102 -24.85 33.06 -8.02
C ASP A 102 -23.65 33.56 -7.23
N PHE A 103 -23.85 34.60 -6.43
CA PHE A 103 -22.84 35.16 -5.53
C PHE A 103 -23.09 34.74 -4.10
N TRP A 104 -22.04 34.29 -3.43
CA TRP A 104 -22.02 34.23 -1.97
C TRP A 104 -21.32 35.47 -1.42
N MET A 105 -21.95 36.11 -0.45
CA MET A 105 -21.41 37.30 0.21
C MET A 105 -21.10 37.05 1.68
N HIS A 106 -20.04 37.69 2.16
CA HIS A 106 -19.73 37.80 3.57
C HIS A 106 -19.26 39.23 3.86
N GLU A 107 -19.82 39.85 4.92
CA GLU A 107 -19.56 41.26 5.27
C GLU A 107 -19.73 42.24 4.09
N ASN A 108 -20.83 42.08 3.33
CA ASN A 108 -21.15 42.91 2.14
C ASN A 108 -20.12 42.86 1.01
N LYS A 109 -19.26 41.84 0.97
CA LYS A 109 -18.30 41.61 -0.12
C LYS A 109 -18.56 40.26 -0.78
N ILE A 110 -18.40 40.20 -2.11
CA ILE A 110 -18.51 38.96 -2.88
C ILE A 110 -17.26 38.11 -2.59
N ARG A 111 -17.47 36.84 -2.26
CA ARG A 111 -16.39 35.90 -1.88
C ARG A 111 -16.29 34.70 -2.80
N LEU A 112 -17.43 34.27 -3.32
CA LEU A 112 -17.54 33.15 -4.23
C LEU A 112 -18.53 33.52 -5.31
N VAL A 113 -18.15 33.30 -6.56
CA VAL A 113 -19.05 33.36 -7.71
C VAL A 113 -19.23 31.93 -8.22
N PHE A 114 -20.48 31.50 -8.31
CA PHE A 114 -20.88 30.19 -8.80
C PHE A 114 -21.41 30.35 -10.23
N ILE A 115 -20.68 29.87 -11.24
CA ILE A 115 -21.02 30.08 -12.65
C ILE A 115 -21.93 28.97 -13.16
N ARG A 116 -23.00 29.34 -13.86
CA ARG A 116 -23.99 28.40 -14.41
C ARG A 116 -23.85 28.23 -15.92
N GLY A 117 -23.90 26.98 -16.36
CA GLY A 117 -23.95 26.59 -17.77
C GLY A 117 -25.33 26.79 -18.39
N THR A 118 -25.44 26.46 -19.68
CA THR A 118 -26.66 26.66 -20.49
C THR A 118 -27.88 25.87 -20.00
N ASN A 119 -27.65 24.77 -19.28
CA ASN A 119 -28.66 23.92 -18.63
C ASN A 119 -28.98 24.37 -17.19
N GLY A 120 -28.40 25.48 -16.72
CA GLY A 120 -28.58 26.01 -15.37
C GLY A 120 -27.75 25.29 -14.30
N GLN A 121 -26.96 24.27 -14.63
CA GLN A 121 -26.08 23.58 -13.67
C GLN A 121 -24.79 24.38 -13.47
N GLY A 122 -24.17 24.24 -12.29
CA GLY A 122 -22.86 24.81 -12.01
C GLY A 122 -21.78 24.21 -12.90
N THR A 123 -20.91 25.07 -13.41
CA THR A 123 -19.77 24.70 -14.27
C THR A 123 -18.45 25.12 -13.65
N GLU A 124 -18.43 26.25 -12.94
CA GLU A 124 -17.25 26.73 -12.23
C GLU A 124 -17.59 27.39 -10.90
N ARG A 125 -16.59 27.43 -9.99
CA ARG A 125 -16.59 28.31 -8.82
C ARG A 125 -15.38 29.22 -8.88
N TRP A 126 -15.58 30.52 -8.70
CA TRP A 126 -14.51 31.51 -8.67
C TRP A 126 -14.39 32.10 -7.28
N TYR A 127 -13.19 32.04 -6.70
CA TYR A 127 -12.87 32.52 -5.36
C TYR A 127 -12.21 33.88 -5.45
N LEU A 128 -12.66 34.81 -4.60
CA LEU A 128 -12.32 36.23 -4.69
C LEU A 128 -11.64 36.72 -3.41
N ASP A 129 -10.67 37.61 -3.58
CA ASP A 129 -9.92 38.22 -2.50
C ASP A 129 -10.72 39.32 -1.75
N SER A 130 -10.04 40.06 -0.88
CA SER A 130 -10.63 41.18 -0.12
C SER A 130 -11.13 42.35 -0.99
N GLN A 131 -10.64 42.45 -2.23
CA GLN A 131 -10.89 43.50 -3.22
C GLN A 131 -11.84 43.04 -4.34
N GLY A 132 -12.30 41.78 -4.32
CA GLY A 132 -13.18 41.23 -5.35
C GLY A 132 -12.44 40.77 -6.61
N LYS A 133 -11.15 40.46 -6.52
CA LYS A 133 -10.36 39.91 -7.63
C LYS A 133 -10.29 38.39 -7.55
N ILE A 134 -10.42 37.74 -8.71
CA ILE A 134 -10.46 36.28 -8.81
C ILE A 134 -9.04 35.71 -8.77
N PHE A 135 -8.72 34.90 -7.76
CA PHE A 135 -7.40 34.29 -7.58
C PHE A 135 -7.40 32.77 -7.80
N LEU A 136 -8.55 32.10 -7.63
CA LEU A 136 -8.71 30.67 -7.81
C LEU A 136 -10.02 30.37 -8.53
N LYS A 137 -9.97 29.48 -9.52
CA LYS A 137 -11.16 28.90 -10.16
C LYS A 137 -11.18 27.40 -9.99
N THR A 138 -12.37 26.81 -9.86
CA THR A 138 -12.53 25.36 -9.88
C THR A 138 -13.54 24.97 -10.94
N GLU A 139 -13.16 24.05 -11.83
CA GLU A 139 -14.09 23.35 -12.73
C GLU A 139 -14.90 22.35 -11.90
N ILE A 140 -16.22 22.32 -12.09
CA ILE A 140 -17.12 21.46 -11.32
C ILE A 140 -18.18 20.81 -12.21
N HIS A 141 -18.67 19.66 -11.77
CA HIS A 141 -19.88 19.04 -12.31
C HIS A 141 -20.78 18.54 -11.19
N LEU A 142 -22.06 18.31 -11.52
CA LEU A 142 -23.06 17.83 -10.56
C LEU A 142 -23.13 16.30 -10.59
N GLU A 143 -22.87 15.67 -9.44
CA GLU A 143 -23.17 14.26 -9.17
C GLU A 143 -24.37 14.14 -8.22
N ALA A 144 -24.82 12.90 -7.95
CA ALA A 144 -25.94 12.62 -7.04
C ALA A 144 -25.67 13.10 -5.59
N SER A 145 -24.40 13.14 -5.18
CA SER A 145 -23.93 13.57 -3.86
C SER A 145 -23.71 15.10 -3.77
N GLY A 146 -23.84 15.82 -4.88
CA GLY A 146 -23.56 17.25 -4.97
C GLY A 146 -22.50 17.57 -6.02
N TYR A 147 -21.94 18.77 -5.96
CA TYR A 147 -20.95 19.23 -6.92
C TYR A 147 -19.55 18.72 -6.58
N VAL A 148 -18.93 18.06 -7.55
CA VAL A 148 -17.55 17.54 -7.48
C VAL A 148 -16.61 18.47 -8.24
N THR A 149 -15.40 18.65 -7.71
CA THR A 149 -14.34 19.44 -8.35
C THR A 149 -13.56 18.58 -9.33
N ASP A 150 -13.56 18.97 -10.60
CA ASP A 150 -12.82 18.31 -11.68
C ASP A 150 -11.37 18.78 -11.77
N ALA A 151 -11.17 20.08 -11.58
CA ALA A 151 -9.87 20.70 -11.61
C ALA A 151 -9.88 22.06 -10.89
N LEU A 152 -8.69 22.52 -10.50
CA LEU A 152 -8.44 23.81 -9.86
C LEU A 152 -7.45 24.59 -10.72
N LYS A 153 -7.63 25.90 -10.84
CA LYS A 153 -6.81 26.78 -11.68
C LYS A 153 -6.39 28.02 -10.92
N ILE A 154 -5.11 28.31 -11.01
CA ILE A 154 -4.51 29.56 -10.52
C ILE A 154 -3.69 30.18 -11.63
N LYS A 155 -3.29 31.44 -11.49
CA LYS A 155 -2.41 32.11 -12.46
C LYS A 155 -1.14 32.57 -11.75
N ILE A 156 0.03 32.28 -12.32
CA ILE A 156 1.33 32.71 -11.77
C ILE A 156 2.18 33.21 -12.93
N ASN A 157 2.76 34.40 -12.78
CA ASN A 157 3.59 35.07 -13.78
C ASN A 157 2.95 35.09 -15.19
N GLY A 158 1.66 35.42 -15.25
CA GLY A 158 0.87 35.50 -16.46
C GLY A 158 0.32 34.16 -16.96
N SER A 159 0.77 33.03 -16.42
CA SER A 159 0.46 31.68 -16.93
C SER A 159 -0.54 30.95 -16.04
N GLU A 160 -1.53 30.28 -16.65
CA GLU A 160 -2.48 29.45 -15.92
C GLU A 160 -1.85 28.10 -15.55
N ILE A 161 -1.96 27.71 -14.28
CA ILE A 161 -1.57 26.40 -13.77
C ILE A 161 -2.85 25.65 -13.40
N LYS A 162 -3.01 24.44 -13.95
CA LYS A 162 -4.16 23.57 -13.72
C LYS A 162 -3.78 22.37 -12.84
N PHE A 163 -4.48 22.20 -11.73
CA PHE A 163 -4.39 21.05 -10.84
C PHE A 163 -5.59 20.12 -11.04
N PRO A 164 -5.39 18.82 -11.27
CA PRO A 164 -6.46 17.84 -11.49
C PRO A 164 -7.11 17.32 -10.20
N SER A 165 -6.65 17.76 -9.01
CA SER A 165 -7.20 17.37 -7.71
C SER A 165 -6.91 18.39 -6.61
N GLU A 166 -7.70 18.36 -5.53
CA GLU A 166 -7.47 19.15 -4.31
C GLU A 166 -6.13 18.80 -3.65
N GLU A 167 -5.76 17.52 -3.61
CA GLU A 167 -4.50 17.05 -3.03
C GLU A 167 -3.30 17.72 -3.70
N GLU A 168 -3.30 17.85 -5.04
CA GLU A 168 -2.20 18.48 -5.77
C GLU A 168 -2.11 20.00 -5.52
N LEU A 169 -3.24 20.71 -5.43
CA LEU A 169 -3.22 22.13 -5.05
C LEU A 169 -2.66 22.30 -3.63
N ILE A 170 -3.08 21.44 -2.69
CA ILE A 170 -2.59 21.48 -1.32
C ILE A 170 -1.10 21.16 -1.26
N HIS A 171 -0.62 20.11 -1.93
CA HIS A 171 0.81 19.79 -1.98
C HIS A 171 1.64 20.90 -2.63
N PHE A 172 1.10 21.56 -3.66
CA PHE A 172 1.72 22.76 -4.24
C PHE A 172 1.84 23.88 -3.21
N TYR A 173 0.78 24.17 -2.45
CA TYR A 173 0.85 25.15 -1.36
C TYR A 173 1.87 24.74 -0.30
N LEU A 174 1.80 23.49 0.18
CA LEU A 174 2.69 22.97 1.21
C LEU A 174 4.17 23.02 0.81
N SER A 175 4.51 22.81 -0.47
CA SER A 175 5.89 22.90 -0.96
C SER A 175 6.48 24.31 -0.96
N HIS A 176 5.65 25.34 -0.78
CA HIS A 176 6.13 26.72 -0.64
C HIS A 176 6.24 27.17 0.82
N ILE A 177 5.60 26.45 1.74
CA ILE A 177 5.50 26.83 3.16
C ILE A 177 6.37 25.95 4.06
N ILE A 178 6.50 24.67 3.72
CA ILE A 178 7.23 23.69 4.54
C ILE A 178 8.69 23.63 4.11
N HIS A 179 9.58 23.28 5.04
CA HIS A 179 10.99 23.04 4.78
C HIS A 179 11.45 21.65 5.24
N ASP A 180 12.62 21.23 4.78
CA ASP A 180 13.22 19.97 5.20
C ASP A 180 13.46 19.93 6.72
N GLY A 181 13.11 18.80 7.32
CA GLY A 181 13.17 18.58 8.75
C GLY A 181 12.00 19.15 9.55
N ASP A 182 11.01 19.79 8.93
CA ASP A 182 9.76 20.14 9.61
C ASP A 182 8.91 18.90 9.92
N VAL A 183 8.01 19.03 10.89
CA VAL A 183 7.11 17.94 11.33
C VAL A 183 5.67 18.36 11.06
N LEU A 184 5.02 17.65 10.16
CA LEU A 184 3.59 17.75 9.94
C LEU A 184 2.84 17.02 11.05
N VAL A 185 1.80 17.67 11.56
CA VAL A 185 0.90 17.11 12.55
C VAL A 185 -0.54 17.37 12.14
N THR A 186 -1.39 16.36 12.13
CA THR A 186 -2.84 16.60 12.01
C THR A 186 -3.66 15.81 13.02
N SER A 187 -4.74 16.43 13.47
CA SER A 187 -5.81 15.79 14.24
C SER A 187 -7.04 15.50 13.40
N ASP A 188 -7.12 16.09 12.20
CA ASP A 188 -8.21 15.88 11.26
C ASP A 188 -7.87 14.68 10.39
N LEU A 189 -8.38 13.51 10.76
CA LEU A 189 -8.06 12.25 10.07
C LEU A 189 -8.59 12.18 8.63
N SER A 190 -9.41 13.15 8.18
CA SER A 190 -9.71 13.31 6.76
C SER A 190 -8.49 13.73 5.92
N LEU A 191 -7.44 14.24 6.57
CA LEU A 191 -6.19 14.68 5.96
C LEU A 191 -5.11 13.60 5.88
N ILE A 192 -5.39 12.36 6.32
CA ILE A 192 -4.39 11.27 6.31
C ILE A 192 -3.74 11.11 4.94
N ASP A 193 -4.51 11.12 3.85
CA ASP A 193 -3.93 10.97 2.52
C ASP A 193 -3.07 12.16 2.11
N ILE A 194 -3.48 13.38 2.46
CA ILE A 194 -2.72 14.59 2.16
C ILE A 194 -1.36 14.55 2.86
N GLU A 195 -1.34 14.24 4.15
CA GLU A 195 -0.09 14.19 4.93
C GLU A 195 0.80 13.01 4.53
N LEU A 196 0.24 11.80 4.40
CA LEU A 196 1.02 10.61 4.02
C LEU A 196 1.64 10.75 2.63
N ASN A 197 0.93 11.37 1.69
CA ASN A 197 1.38 11.52 0.31
C ASN A 197 2.22 12.78 0.08
N TYR A 198 2.45 13.60 1.10
CA TYR A 198 3.33 14.74 0.97
C TYR A 198 4.79 14.29 0.98
N PHE A 199 5.49 14.54 -0.13
CA PHE A 199 6.91 14.22 -0.30
C PHE A 199 7.69 15.38 -0.93
N GLY A 200 7.14 16.60 -0.87
CA GLY A 200 7.82 17.80 -1.38
C GLY A 200 9.08 18.14 -0.58
N HIS A 201 9.09 17.81 0.70
CA HIS A 201 10.20 18.01 1.64
C HIS A 201 10.41 16.77 2.52
N ALA A 202 11.62 16.61 3.05
CA ALA A 202 11.95 15.56 4.01
C ALA A 202 11.36 15.88 5.39
N THR A 203 10.05 15.66 5.55
CA THR A 203 9.29 16.04 6.75
C THR A 203 8.94 14.85 7.62
N GLY A 204 8.86 15.08 8.93
CA GLY A 204 8.23 14.15 9.86
C GLY A 204 6.71 14.15 9.69
N LYS A 205 6.07 12.99 9.82
CA LYS A 205 4.61 12.81 9.70
C LYS A 205 4.05 12.22 10.99
N ILE A 206 3.19 12.98 11.66
CA ILE A 206 2.67 12.64 12.98
C ILE A 206 1.17 12.85 13.04
N PHE A 207 0.45 11.87 13.58
CA PHE A 207 -1.00 12.00 13.75
C PHE A 207 -1.35 12.19 15.22
N ASN A 208 -2.08 13.26 15.52
CA ASN A 208 -2.64 13.50 16.85
C ASN A 208 -3.99 12.80 16.97
N ILE A 209 -4.03 11.70 17.73
CA ILE A 209 -5.23 10.89 17.89
C ILE A 209 -6.02 11.42 19.09
N VAL A 210 -7.10 12.13 18.79
CA VAL A 210 -7.98 12.76 19.79
C VAL A 210 -9.24 11.96 20.08
N GLU A 211 -9.62 11.05 19.18
CA GLU A 211 -10.77 10.16 19.35
C GLU A 211 -10.58 8.84 18.59
N ARG A 212 -11.52 7.91 18.81
CA ARG A 212 -11.58 6.65 18.07
C ARG A 212 -12.05 6.91 16.66
N SER A 213 -11.34 6.36 15.68
CA SER A 213 -11.77 6.43 14.30
C SER A 213 -11.33 5.19 13.52
N PRO A 214 -12.14 4.70 12.56
CA PRO A 214 -11.76 3.60 11.68
C PRO A 214 -10.53 3.94 10.81
N GLU A 215 -10.29 5.22 10.53
CA GLU A 215 -9.16 5.73 9.77
C GLU A 215 -7.80 5.45 10.45
N ILE A 216 -7.76 5.21 11.77
CA ILE A 216 -6.55 4.77 12.47
C ILE A 216 -5.97 3.47 11.86
N LYS A 217 -6.84 2.58 11.34
CA LYS A 217 -6.38 1.36 10.65
C LYS A 217 -5.57 1.68 9.39
N LYS A 218 -5.91 2.77 8.70
CA LYS A 218 -5.20 3.24 7.50
C LYS A 218 -3.81 3.76 7.86
N ILE A 219 -3.67 4.46 8.99
CA ILE A 219 -2.37 4.86 9.54
C ILE A 219 -1.54 3.62 9.86
N LYS A 220 -2.13 2.61 10.51
CA LYS A 220 -1.43 1.34 10.82
C LYS A 220 -0.92 0.64 9.57
N GLN A 221 -1.71 0.58 8.51
CA GLN A 221 -1.31 -0.02 7.23
C GLN A 221 -0.15 0.75 6.56
N GLN A 222 -0.01 2.04 6.84
CA GLN A 222 1.00 2.92 6.25
C GLN A 222 2.04 3.39 7.28
N ILE A 223 2.16 2.70 8.40
CA ILE A 223 3.00 3.08 9.56
C ILE A 223 4.48 3.24 9.22
N PHE A 224 4.95 2.66 8.12
CA PHE A 224 6.32 2.89 7.65
C PHE A 224 6.55 4.36 7.23
N LEU A 225 5.53 5.05 6.70
CA LEU A 225 5.53 6.48 6.36
C LEU A 225 5.28 7.40 7.57
N VAL A 226 4.99 6.83 8.74
CA VAL A 226 4.58 7.58 9.92
C VAL A 226 5.72 7.58 10.94
N ASP A 227 6.04 8.75 11.46
CA ASP A 227 7.11 8.93 12.46
C ASP A 227 6.58 8.80 13.89
N GLY A 228 5.29 9.07 14.10
CA GLY A 228 4.66 8.89 15.40
C GLY A 228 3.17 9.16 15.43
N LEU A 229 2.56 8.70 16.52
CA LEU A 229 1.21 9.02 16.94
C LEU A 229 1.33 9.76 18.26
N ILE A 230 0.69 10.91 18.39
CA ILE A 230 0.62 11.64 19.67
C ILE A 230 -0.81 11.58 20.21
N THR A 231 -0.97 11.58 21.52
CA THR A 231 -2.28 11.77 22.16
C THR A 231 -2.11 12.31 23.56
N GLY A 232 -3.01 13.21 23.96
CA GLY A 232 -3.13 13.68 25.35
C GLY A 232 -4.07 12.83 26.21
N ASN A 233 -4.78 11.86 25.62
CA ASN A 233 -5.77 11.04 26.30
C ASN A 233 -5.22 9.66 26.64
N ARG A 234 -5.27 9.29 27.92
CA ARG A 234 -4.69 8.05 28.42
C ARG A 234 -5.42 6.82 27.89
N ASP A 235 -6.74 6.87 27.79
CA ASP A 235 -7.56 5.77 27.27
C ASP A 235 -7.27 5.51 25.80
N ILE A 236 -7.07 6.59 25.02
CA ILE A 236 -6.68 6.51 23.61
C ILE A 236 -5.27 5.92 23.48
N TYR A 237 -4.33 6.35 24.31
CA TYR A 237 -2.98 5.79 24.32
C TYR A 237 -2.99 4.28 24.55
N GLU A 238 -3.71 3.81 25.59
CA GLU A 238 -3.81 2.39 25.90
C GLU A 238 -4.51 1.61 24.78
N GLN A 239 -5.53 2.21 24.18
CA GLN A 239 -6.23 1.63 23.04
C GLN A 239 -5.34 1.48 21.81
N LEU A 240 -4.52 2.48 21.47
CA LEU A 240 -3.60 2.39 20.34
C LEU A 240 -2.65 1.20 20.48
N LEU A 241 -2.21 0.91 21.71
CA LEU A 241 -1.33 -0.22 21.99
C LEU A 241 -2.06 -1.58 22.03
N LEU A 242 -3.26 -1.63 22.61
CA LEU A 242 -3.99 -2.89 22.83
C LEU A 242 -4.87 -3.27 21.63
N ASP A 243 -5.79 -2.38 21.26
CA ASP A 243 -6.80 -2.66 20.24
C ASP A 243 -6.23 -2.52 18.83
N TYR A 244 -5.45 -1.46 18.60
CA TYR A 244 -4.82 -1.22 17.30
C TYR A 244 -3.43 -1.85 17.17
N SER A 245 -2.86 -2.38 18.24
CA SER A 245 -1.56 -3.07 18.23
C SER A 245 -0.41 -2.23 17.66
N PHE A 246 -0.38 -0.92 17.92
CA PHE A 246 0.80 -0.10 17.68
C PHE A 246 1.91 -0.44 18.69
N ASN A 247 3.16 -0.27 18.28
CA ASN A 247 4.29 -0.48 19.17
C ASN A 247 4.44 0.71 20.13
N LYS A 248 4.97 0.45 21.34
CA LYS A 248 5.22 1.51 22.35
C LYS A 248 6.19 2.60 21.89
N ASN A 249 6.98 2.37 20.85
CA ASN A 249 7.88 3.36 20.25
C ASN A 249 7.20 4.23 19.17
N GLU A 250 5.98 3.88 18.75
CA GLU A 250 5.21 4.62 17.74
C GLU A 250 4.20 5.57 18.37
N VAL A 251 3.81 5.34 19.63
CA VAL A 251 2.79 6.15 20.31
C VAL A 251 3.42 6.95 21.45
N TYR A 252 3.16 8.25 21.45
CA TYR A 252 3.65 9.23 22.41
C TYR A 252 2.48 9.79 23.20
N PHE A 253 2.49 9.53 24.52
CA PHE A 253 1.51 10.12 25.43
C PHE A 253 2.00 11.48 25.92
N ILE A 254 1.26 12.54 25.62
CA ILE A 254 1.63 13.92 25.95
C ILE A 254 0.95 14.33 27.28
N GLY A 255 1.48 13.81 28.40
CA GLY A 255 1.08 14.15 29.77
C GLY A 255 2.01 15.17 30.45
N GLU A 256 1.91 15.33 31.77
CA GLU A 256 2.69 16.34 32.53
C GLU A 256 4.20 16.07 32.60
N ASN A 257 4.66 14.84 32.36
CA ASN A 257 6.09 14.50 32.43
C ASN A 257 6.39 13.29 31.53
N SER A 258 6.64 13.50 30.22
CA SER A 258 7.42 12.53 29.43
C SER A 258 7.58 12.94 27.97
N LEU A 259 8.78 13.39 27.63
CA LEU A 259 9.40 13.00 26.36
C LEU A 259 10.92 12.95 26.59
N LYS A 260 11.43 11.73 26.81
CA LYS A 260 12.87 11.39 26.72
C LYS A 260 13.09 10.47 25.53
N ARG A 261 12.59 10.85 24.35
CA ARG A 261 12.88 10.11 23.13
C ARG A 261 13.16 11.09 22.00
N ASN A 262 14.33 10.94 21.40
CA ASN A 262 14.66 11.62 20.15
C ASN A 262 13.73 11.05 19.07
N LEU A 263 12.93 11.92 18.44
CA LEU A 263 12.15 11.57 17.26
C LEU A 263 13.12 11.44 16.08
N SER A 264 13.10 10.30 15.39
CA SER A 264 13.85 10.12 14.14
C SER A 264 12.88 10.36 12.99
N ILE A 265 13.08 11.43 12.23
CA ILE A 265 12.27 11.75 11.05
C ILE A 265 12.71 10.86 9.88
N LYS A 266 11.77 10.11 9.32
CA LYS A 266 11.95 9.29 8.12
C LYS A 266 11.78 10.18 6.88
N GLY A 267 12.84 10.87 6.47
CA GLY A 267 12.85 11.69 5.25
C GLY A 267 12.88 10.82 4.00
N PHE A 268 11.71 10.42 3.50
CA PHE A 268 11.59 9.65 2.25
C PHE A 268 11.54 10.57 1.03
N SER A 269 12.30 10.26 -0.01
CA SER A 269 12.17 10.89 -1.31
C SER A 269 11.11 10.19 -2.17
N MET A 270 10.41 10.97 -3.00
CA MET A 270 9.46 10.45 -3.98
C MET A 270 9.77 10.98 -5.37
N GLU A 271 9.65 10.12 -6.37
CA GLU A 271 9.58 10.51 -7.78
C GLU A 271 8.17 10.30 -8.32
N THR A 272 7.69 11.25 -9.13
CA THR A 272 6.45 11.08 -9.90
C THR A 272 6.78 10.79 -11.35
N ILE A 273 6.24 9.70 -11.89
CA ILE A 273 6.34 9.33 -13.31
C ILE A 273 4.94 9.33 -13.93
N LYS A 274 4.81 9.78 -15.18
CA LYS A 274 3.54 9.73 -15.91
C LYS A 274 3.57 8.60 -16.93
N PHE A 275 2.57 7.71 -16.85
CA PHE A 275 2.47 6.56 -17.75
C PHE A 275 2.44 6.98 -19.23
N ASP A 276 1.65 8.00 -19.57
CA ASP A 276 1.44 8.44 -20.96
C ASP A 276 2.66 9.17 -21.58
N ASN A 277 3.62 9.60 -20.75
CA ASN A 277 4.82 10.31 -21.23
C ASN A 277 6.00 9.35 -21.49
N HIS A 278 5.84 8.05 -21.25
CA HIS A 278 6.93 7.07 -21.25
C HIS A 278 8.12 7.51 -20.37
N ASP A 279 7.84 8.23 -19.28
CA ASP A 279 8.85 8.63 -18.31
C ASP A 279 9.49 7.38 -17.71
N LYS A 280 10.83 7.31 -17.73
CA LYS A 280 11.56 6.21 -17.09
C LYS A 280 11.83 6.54 -15.63
N PRO A 281 11.63 5.58 -14.70
CA PRO A 281 11.95 5.78 -13.30
C PRO A 281 13.45 6.05 -13.12
N LYS A 282 13.82 7.04 -12.30
CA LYS A 282 15.21 7.30 -11.93
C LYS A 282 15.62 6.34 -10.82
N LEU A 283 16.87 5.89 -10.90
CA LEU A 283 17.49 5.08 -9.85
C LEU A 283 17.75 5.95 -8.62
N GLY A 284 17.24 5.52 -7.46
CA GLY A 284 17.72 6.02 -6.14
C GLY A 284 16.63 6.48 -5.17
N THR A 285 15.40 6.71 -5.61
CA THR A 285 14.32 7.13 -4.70
C THR A 285 13.78 5.97 -3.85
N GLU A 286 13.08 6.29 -2.77
CA GLU A 286 12.42 5.30 -1.91
C GLU A 286 11.00 4.97 -2.39
N ILE A 287 10.34 5.96 -3.01
CA ILE A 287 8.93 5.91 -3.39
C ILE A 287 8.77 6.39 -4.84
N ILE A 288 7.94 5.69 -5.60
CA ILE A 288 7.53 6.08 -6.95
C ILE A 288 6.01 6.25 -6.97
N LYS A 289 5.54 7.42 -7.40
CA LYS A 289 4.14 7.66 -7.77
C LYS A 289 4.01 7.54 -9.28
N LEU A 290 3.21 6.59 -9.74
CA LEU A 290 2.83 6.42 -11.13
C LEU A 290 1.48 7.09 -11.36
N ASP A 291 1.47 8.20 -12.08
CA ASP A 291 0.24 8.84 -12.55
C ASP A 291 -0.23 8.17 -13.84
N HIS A 292 -1.51 7.83 -13.90
CA HIS A 292 -2.10 7.04 -14.98
C HIS A 292 -3.56 7.39 -15.27
N ASN A 293 -3.99 7.16 -16.51
CA ASN A 293 -5.35 7.48 -16.96
C ASN A 293 -6.28 6.25 -17.07
N PHE A 294 -5.92 5.12 -16.45
CA PHE A 294 -6.75 3.90 -16.47
C PHE A 294 -8.07 4.02 -15.70
N ASN A 295 -8.24 5.06 -14.88
CA ASN A 295 -9.42 5.31 -14.04
C ASN A 295 -9.84 4.12 -13.16
N ARG A 296 -8.85 3.47 -12.52
CA ARG A 296 -9.02 2.25 -11.72
C ARG A 296 -8.17 2.33 -10.47
N GLU A 297 -8.77 2.05 -9.32
CA GLU A 297 -8.03 2.00 -8.05
C GLU A 297 -7.06 0.84 -7.99
N LYS A 298 -7.47 -0.34 -8.49
CA LYS A 298 -6.65 -1.54 -8.55
C LYS A 298 -5.94 -1.60 -9.91
N LEU A 299 -4.72 -1.07 -9.96
CA LEU A 299 -3.92 -0.97 -11.20
C LEU A 299 -3.81 -2.33 -11.93
N LEU A 300 -3.61 -3.41 -11.17
CA LEU A 300 -3.44 -4.76 -11.69
C LEU A 300 -4.71 -5.37 -12.31
N SER A 301 -5.90 -4.80 -12.08
CA SER A 301 -7.18 -5.32 -12.61
C SER A 301 -7.34 -5.21 -14.13
N GLY A 302 -6.45 -4.48 -14.79
CA GLY A 302 -6.44 -4.33 -16.25
C GLY A 302 -5.04 -4.38 -16.87
N ALA A 303 -3.99 -4.55 -16.07
CA ALA A 303 -2.61 -4.38 -16.52
C ALA A 303 -2.23 -5.29 -17.70
N GLY A 304 -2.71 -6.53 -17.73
CA GLY A 304 -2.45 -7.45 -18.84
C GLY A 304 -3.02 -7.02 -20.20
N LYS A 305 -3.89 -6.01 -20.25
CA LYS A 305 -4.38 -5.40 -21.50
C LYS A 305 -3.45 -4.31 -22.05
N HIS A 306 -2.42 -3.95 -21.31
CA HIS A 306 -1.51 -2.85 -21.61
C HIS A 306 -0.05 -3.36 -21.53
N PRO A 307 0.55 -3.83 -22.64
CA PRO A 307 1.91 -4.36 -22.65
C PRO A 307 2.95 -3.40 -22.06
N ASP A 308 2.82 -2.09 -22.31
CA ASP A 308 3.73 -1.08 -21.77
C ASP A 308 3.63 -0.97 -20.23
N LEU A 309 2.43 -1.17 -19.67
CA LEU A 309 2.27 -1.24 -18.22
C LEU A 309 2.88 -2.51 -17.64
N VAL A 310 2.74 -3.65 -18.33
CA VAL A 310 3.40 -4.90 -17.91
C VAL A 310 4.93 -4.73 -17.90
N ASN A 311 5.48 -4.06 -18.92
CA ASN A 311 6.91 -3.76 -18.99
C ASN A 311 7.34 -2.83 -17.87
N LEU A 312 6.61 -1.74 -17.62
CA LEU A 312 6.91 -0.80 -16.53
C LEU A 312 6.83 -1.50 -15.16
N LEU A 313 5.83 -2.33 -14.92
CA LEU A 313 5.69 -3.08 -13.66
C LEU A 313 6.86 -4.05 -13.46
N ASN A 314 7.32 -4.71 -14.53
CA ASN A 314 8.52 -5.54 -14.49
C ASN A 314 9.79 -4.70 -14.21
N GLU A 315 9.95 -3.55 -14.85
CA GLU A 315 11.10 -2.66 -14.62
C GLU A 315 11.15 -2.18 -13.16
N LEU A 316 10.02 -1.72 -12.62
CA LEU A 316 9.89 -1.30 -11.22
C LEU A 316 10.20 -2.47 -10.26
N ALA A 317 9.67 -3.66 -10.54
CA ALA A 317 9.96 -4.87 -9.76
C ALA A 317 11.45 -5.23 -9.76
N GLY A 318 12.11 -5.13 -10.92
CA GLY A 318 13.56 -5.34 -11.07
C GLY A 318 14.41 -4.32 -10.30
N MET A 319 13.86 -3.14 -10.04
CA MET A 319 14.44 -2.12 -9.16
C MET A 319 14.05 -2.28 -7.69
N ASP A 320 13.52 -3.43 -7.28
CA ASP A 320 13.07 -3.72 -5.90
C ASP A 320 11.86 -2.91 -5.42
N TYR A 321 11.05 -2.38 -6.32
CA TYR A 321 9.80 -1.72 -5.96
C TYR A 321 8.61 -2.68 -5.96
N ILE A 322 7.72 -2.52 -4.98
CA ILE A 322 6.45 -3.23 -4.89
C ILE A 322 5.28 -2.25 -4.89
N LEU A 323 4.21 -2.57 -5.62
CA LEU A 323 2.96 -1.82 -5.57
C LEU A 323 2.37 -1.90 -4.16
N TYR A 324 2.15 -0.77 -3.48
CA TYR A 324 1.58 -0.79 -2.13
C TYR A 324 0.24 -0.08 -2.00
N ARG A 325 -0.12 0.78 -2.96
CA ARG A 325 -1.35 1.56 -2.94
C ARG A 325 -1.75 2.00 -4.35
N GLY A 326 -3.04 2.28 -4.53
CA GLY A 326 -3.56 2.90 -5.75
C GLY A 326 -4.86 3.66 -5.51
N THR A 327 -5.07 4.69 -6.33
CA THR A 327 -6.30 5.47 -6.51
C THR A 327 -6.71 5.36 -7.98
N LYS A 328 -7.83 5.96 -8.38
CA LYS A 328 -8.28 5.93 -9.78
C LYS A 328 -7.26 6.51 -10.76
N LYS A 329 -6.41 7.44 -10.33
CA LYS A 329 -5.49 8.20 -11.19
C LYS A 329 -4.01 7.97 -10.89
N SER A 330 -3.68 7.31 -9.78
CA SER A 330 -2.28 7.11 -9.39
C SER A 330 -2.08 5.79 -8.68
N ALA A 331 -0.89 5.22 -8.80
CA ALA A 331 -0.42 4.08 -8.04
C ALA A 331 0.90 4.40 -7.37
N TRP A 332 1.14 3.87 -6.17
CA TRP A 332 2.37 4.11 -5.44
C TRP A 332 3.13 2.82 -5.21
N PHE A 333 4.44 2.93 -5.40
CA PHE A 333 5.38 1.86 -5.25
C PHE A 333 6.43 2.25 -4.22
N ILE A 334 6.83 1.31 -3.36
CA ILE A 334 7.88 1.49 -2.37
C ILE A 334 8.96 0.45 -2.56
N ARG A 335 10.19 0.77 -2.16
CA ARG A 335 11.23 -0.26 -2.02
C ARG A 335 10.74 -1.36 -1.08
N ARG A 336 10.82 -2.62 -1.51
CA ARG A 336 10.34 -3.78 -0.75
C ARG A 336 10.90 -3.82 0.67
N ARG A 337 12.18 -3.47 0.85
CA ARG A 337 12.84 -3.42 2.16
C ARG A 337 12.17 -2.48 3.17
N LEU A 338 11.46 -1.45 2.71
CA LEU A 338 10.74 -0.47 3.53
C LEU A 338 9.35 -0.95 3.98
N TYR A 339 8.81 -1.98 3.32
CA TYR A 339 7.49 -2.51 3.64
C TYR A 339 7.47 -3.15 5.04
N ASP A 340 6.38 -2.91 5.75
CA ASP A 340 6.11 -3.46 7.07
C ASP A 340 4.67 -4.01 7.10
N SER A 341 4.56 -5.34 6.99
CA SER A 341 3.27 -6.06 6.93
C SER A 341 2.45 -5.96 8.22
N ARG A 342 3.08 -5.70 9.38
CA ARG A 342 2.50 -5.73 10.74
C ARG A 342 1.83 -7.02 11.21
N SER A 343 1.37 -7.87 10.30
CA SER A 343 0.71 -9.14 10.62
C SER A 343 1.62 -10.34 10.38
N LEU A 344 2.65 -10.19 9.54
CA LEU A 344 3.69 -11.20 9.31
C LEU A 344 4.96 -10.88 10.12
N LYS A 345 5.63 -11.93 10.60
CA LYS A 345 6.98 -11.82 11.16
C LYS A 345 7.99 -11.60 10.04
N ARG A 346 9.10 -10.93 10.33
CA ARG A 346 10.19 -10.69 9.37
C ARG A 346 11.49 -11.31 9.89
N PHE A 347 12.17 -12.09 9.05
CA PHE A 347 13.53 -12.55 9.26
C PHE A 347 14.38 -12.09 8.08
N LYS A 348 15.34 -11.20 8.32
CA LYS A 348 16.01 -10.44 7.26
C LYS A 348 14.97 -9.79 6.34
N ASP A 349 14.90 -10.17 5.07
CA ASP A 349 13.93 -9.63 4.12
C ASP A 349 12.81 -10.63 3.74
N VAL A 350 12.70 -11.73 4.50
CA VAL A 350 11.68 -12.77 4.32
C VAL A 350 10.55 -12.58 5.34
N PHE A 351 9.31 -12.53 4.84
CA PHE A 351 8.10 -12.42 5.67
C PHE A 351 7.43 -13.77 5.85
N TYR A 352 6.98 -14.07 7.06
CA TYR A 352 6.46 -15.38 7.39
C TYR A 352 5.45 -15.37 8.55
N GLN A 353 4.67 -16.44 8.64
CA GLN A 353 3.86 -16.79 9.81
C GLN A 353 4.27 -18.17 10.31
N LEU A 354 4.43 -18.31 11.63
CA LEU A 354 4.66 -19.61 12.27
C LEU A 354 3.49 -19.93 13.19
N ASN A 355 2.80 -21.03 12.93
CA ASN A 355 1.81 -21.60 13.84
C ASN A 355 2.42 -22.77 14.61
N ILE A 356 2.26 -22.71 15.93
CA ILE A 356 2.68 -23.75 16.87
C ILE A 356 1.50 -24.72 17.05
N PRO A 357 1.75 -26.04 17.20
CA PRO A 357 0.72 -27.01 17.53
C PRO A 357 -0.18 -26.56 18.68
N GLU A 358 -1.50 -26.64 18.50
CA GLU A 358 -2.47 -26.43 19.58
C GLU A 358 -2.19 -27.42 20.72
N LYS A 359 -2.41 -27.03 21.99
CA LYS A 359 -2.11 -27.87 23.17
C LYS A 359 -2.60 -29.32 23.06
N LYS A 360 -3.83 -29.54 22.57
CA LYS A 360 -4.43 -30.88 22.38
C LYS A 360 -3.74 -31.74 21.31
N ARG A 361 -2.88 -31.13 20.50
CA ARG A 361 -2.11 -31.75 19.42
C ARG A 361 -0.63 -31.90 19.77
N ILE A 362 -0.23 -31.58 20.99
CA ILE A 362 1.12 -31.81 21.49
C ILE A 362 1.15 -33.17 22.19
N THR A 363 2.09 -34.03 21.83
CA THR A 363 2.36 -35.32 22.50
C THR A 363 3.75 -35.37 23.14
N ASN A 364 4.58 -34.33 22.97
CA ASN A 364 5.96 -34.27 23.46
C ASN A 364 6.86 -35.40 22.92
N LYS A 365 6.53 -35.99 21.77
CA LYS A 365 7.36 -37.00 21.12
C LYS A 365 8.49 -36.35 20.32
N ARG A 366 8.21 -35.94 19.08
CA ARG A 366 9.14 -35.29 18.17
C ARG A 366 8.41 -34.21 17.40
N ASN A 367 8.93 -32.99 17.48
CA ASN A 367 8.40 -31.85 16.74
C ASN A 367 8.63 -32.04 15.24
N LYS A 368 7.63 -31.67 14.46
CA LYS A 368 7.63 -31.76 13.00
C LYS A 368 7.37 -30.40 12.39
N LEU A 369 7.82 -30.17 11.17
CA LEU A 369 7.63 -28.91 10.48
C LEU A 369 7.07 -29.15 9.09
N VAL A 370 5.98 -28.47 8.75
CA VAL A 370 5.61 -28.24 7.36
C VAL A 370 5.96 -26.81 6.98
N VAL A 371 6.78 -26.66 5.94
CA VAL A 371 7.10 -25.38 5.32
C VAL A 371 6.18 -25.18 4.12
N PHE A 372 5.24 -24.27 4.26
CA PHE A 372 4.28 -23.86 3.25
C PHE A 372 4.84 -22.73 2.40
N PHE A 373 5.05 -23.06 1.13
CA PHE A 373 5.23 -22.12 0.03
C PHE A 373 3.86 -21.87 -0.60
N LEU A 374 3.38 -20.64 -0.48
CA LEU A 374 2.03 -20.22 -0.82
C LEU A 374 1.85 -20.08 -2.33
N SER A 375 0.72 -20.56 -2.83
CA SER A 375 0.29 -20.33 -4.20
C SER A 375 -0.11 -18.86 -4.42
N LEU A 376 -0.42 -18.53 -5.68
CA LEU A 376 -1.06 -17.27 -6.00
C LEU A 376 -2.45 -17.18 -5.35
N PRO A 377 -2.86 -16.00 -4.86
CA PRO A 377 -4.18 -15.81 -4.28
C PRO A 377 -5.30 -15.93 -5.33
N PRO A 378 -6.57 -16.00 -4.88
CA PRO A 378 -7.71 -15.75 -5.74
C PRO A 378 -7.62 -14.38 -6.44
N VAL A 379 -8.48 -14.18 -7.45
CA VAL A 379 -8.46 -12.98 -8.31
C VAL A 379 -8.43 -11.68 -7.50
N ASP A 380 -9.24 -11.54 -6.46
CA ASP A 380 -9.30 -10.33 -5.63
C ASP A 380 -7.97 -9.99 -4.97
N GLY A 381 -7.24 -11.01 -4.50
CA GLY A 381 -5.89 -10.85 -3.97
C GLY A 381 -4.89 -10.52 -5.08
N LEU A 382 -4.98 -11.16 -6.25
CA LEU A 382 -4.07 -10.92 -7.40
C LEU A 382 -4.10 -9.49 -7.94
N ILE A 383 -5.22 -8.80 -7.76
CA ILE A 383 -5.41 -7.42 -8.19
C ILE A 383 -5.33 -6.41 -7.04
N SER A 384 -5.11 -6.86 -5.80
CA SER A 384 -5.02 -5.98 -4.64
C SER A 384 -3.80 -5.06 -4.76
N ASN A 385 -3.95 -3.84 -4.24
CA ASN A 385 -2.83 -2.93 -4.08
C ASN A 385 -1.98 -3.28 -2.84
N ASP A 386 -2.54 -4.03 -1.88
CA ASP A 386 -1.80 -4.48 -0.70
C ASP A 386 -0.81 -5.62 -1.09
N PRO A 387 0.50 -5.46 -0.83
CA PRO A 387 1.47 -6.51 -1.07
C PRO A 387 1.18 -7.82 -0.34
N GLN A 388 0.61 -7.75 0.86
CA GLN A 388 0.31 -8.93 1.65
C GLN A 388 -0.83 -9.75 1.01
N ASP A 389 -1.89 -9.11 0.55
CA ASP A 389 -3.00 -9.80 -0.15
C ASP A 389 -2.50 -10.59 -1.38
N ARG A 390 -1.49 -10.06 -2.08
CA ARG A 390 -0.86 -10.68 -3.26
C ARG A 390 0.07 -11.85 -2.94
N SER A 391 0.69 -11.82 -1.75
CA SER A 391 1.82 -12.70 -1.39
C SER A 391 1.50 -13.72 -0.31
N PHE A 392 0.47 -13.48 0.50
CA PHE A 392 0.09 -14.30 1.64
C PHE A 392 -1.35 -14.81 1.49
N THR A 393 -1.49 -15.90 0.75
CA THR A 393 -2.80 -16.56 0.58
C THR A 393 -3.12 -17.44 1.78
N GLU A 394 -4.35 -17.31 2.28
CA GLU A 394 -4.90 -18.12 3.37
C GLU A 394 -5.26 -19.56 2.93
N MET A 395 -4.37 -20.22 2.18
CA MET A 395 -4.56 -21.61 1.79
C MET A 395 -4.43 -22.51 3.02
N PHE A 396 -5.46 -23.31 3.27
CA PHE A 396 -5.61 -24.17 4.44
C PHE A 396 -5.31 -23.48 5.79
N LEU A 397 -6.06 -22.43 6.15
CA LEU A 397 -5.93 -21.74 7.45
C LEU A 397 -5.82 -22.69 8.64
N ASN A 398 -6.66 -23.73 8.66
CA ASN A 398 -6.74 -24.70 9.74
C ASN A 398 -6.07 -26.05 9.40
N ILE A 399 -5.09 -26.09 8.48
CA ILE A 399 -4.42 -27.34 8.05
C ILE A 399 -3.94 -28.18 9.22
N GLN A 400 -3.51 -27.52 10.31
CA GLN A 400 -2.97 -28.19 11.48
C GLN A 400 -3.94 -29.23 12.07
N ARG A 401 -5.26 -29.09 11.86
CA ARG A 401 -6.26 -30.09 12.28
C ARG A 401 -6.18 -31.39 11.49
N SER A 402 -5.76 -31.31 10.23
CA SER A 402 -5.67 -32.41 9.28
C SER A 402 -4.27 -33.03 9.17
N LEU A 403 -3.25 -32.43 9.79
CA LEU A 403 -1.90 -32.98 9.84
C LEU A 403 -1.75 -34.00 10.97
N VAL A 404 -0.58 -34.60 11.14
CA VAL A 404 -0.24 -35.38 12.34
C VAL A 404 -0.03 -34.46 13.56
N LYS A 405 0.14 -35.02 14.75
CA LYS A 405 0.40 -34.26 15.98
C LYS A 405 1.82 -33.67 15.96
N ASP A 406 2.11 -32.74 16.88
CA ASP A 406 3.42 -32.08 17.06
C ASP A 406 3.93 -31.33 15.81
N THR A 407 3.04 -30.97 14.89
CA THR A 407 3.41 -30.36 13.60
C THR A 407 3.26 -28.85 13.62
N PHE A 408 4.39 -28.15 13.54
CA PHE A 408 4.50 -26.72 13.29
C PHE A 408 4.20 -26.43 11.83
N VAL A 409 3.61 -25.25 11.57
CA VAL A 409 3.31 -24.79 10.22
C VAL A 409 3.98 -23.44 9.98
N LEU A 410 5.02 -23.43 9.13
CA LEU A 410 5.71 -22.22 8.70
C LEU A 410 5.20 -21.81 7.32
N ARG A 411 4.50 -20.68 7.20
CA ARG A 411 4.06 -20.11 5.92
C ARG A 411 4.99 -18.97 5.52
N ILE A 412 5.54 -19.01 4.31
CA ILE A 412 6.46 -17.99 3.80
C ILE A 412 5.74 -17.18 2.72
N ALA A 413 5.68 -15.86 2.88
CA ALA A 413 5.13 -14.95 1.89
C ALA A 413 6.18 -14.65 0.81
N ASP A 414 5.76 -14.68 -0.45
CA ASP A 414 6.58 -14.25 -1.59
C ASP A 414 6.17 -12.84 -2.02
N LEU A 415 6.77 -11.84 -1.34
CA LEU A 415 6.57 -10.42 -1.60
C LEU A 415 7.49 -9.88 -2.71
N ASN A 416 8.31 -10.74 -3.31
CA ASN A 416 9.26 -10.32 -4.32
C ASN A 416 8.57 -10.11 -5.67
N LEU A 417 9.05 -9.16 -6.47
CA LEU A 417 8.44 -8.79 -7.75
C LEU A 417 6.94 -8.39 -7.62
N VAL A 418 6.17 -8.45 -8.71
CA VAL A 418 4.74 -8.06 -8.70
C VAL A 418 3.85 -9.15 -8.09
N ARG A 419 4.11 -10.41 -8.45
CA ARG A 419 3.31 -11.59 -8.05
C ARG A 419 4.17 -12.73 -7.47
N GLY A 420 5.31 -12.40 -6.87
CA GLY A 420 6.24 -13.40 -6.35
C GLY A 420 7.30 -13.81 -7.38
N SER A 421 8.45 -14.19 -6.86
CA SER A 421 9.58 -14.78 -7.61
C SER A 421 9.58 -16.31 -7.59
N PHE A 422 8.50 -16.91 -7.12
CA PHE A 422 8.30 -18.35 -6.98
C PHE A 422 9.34 -18.95 -6.03
N TYR A 423 9.66 -18.17 -4.99
CA TYR A 423 10.67 -18.50 -3.98
C TYR A 423 12.09 -18.70 -4.54
N ALA A 424 12.35 -18.23 -5.75
CA ALA A 424 13.65 -18.31 -6.39
C ALA A 424 14.38 -16.95 -6.39
N ASN A 425 15.70 -16.97 -6.51
CA ASN A 425 16.50 -15.76 -6.66
C ASN A 425 16.07 -14.97 -7.89
N SER A 426 16.05 -13.65 -7.74
CA SER A 426 15.70 -12.70 -8.80
C SER A 426 16.78 -11.62 -8.93
N VAL A 427 16.68 -10.80 -9.97
CA VAL A 427 17.62 -9.69 -10.22
C VAL A 427 17.70 -8.72 -9.03
N ASN A 428 16.59 -8.47 -8.33
CA ASN A 428 16.48 -7.55 -7.21
C ASN A 428 16.62 -8.23 -5.83
N PHE A 429 16.70 -9.57 -5.78
CA PHE A 429 16.78 -10.33 -4.54
C PHE A 429 17.62 -11.61 -4.74
N GLN A 430 18.92 -11.41 -4.93
CA GLN A 430 19.85 -12.46 -5.37
C GLN A 430 20.19 -13.51 -4.30
N ASP A 431 19.93 -13.22 -3.02
CA ASP A 431 20.16 -14.13 -1.89
C ASP A 431 18.85 -14.66 -1.28
N TYR A 432 17.71 -14.52 -1.99
CA TYR A 432 16.38 -14.86 -1.45
C TYR A 432 16.30 -16.33 -1.01
N GLU A 433 16.83 -17.24 -1.82
CA GLU A 433 16.82 -18.67 -1.53
C GLU A 433 17.64 -18.99 -0.27
N GLN A 434 18.81 -18.37 -0.12
CA GLN A 434 19.66 -18.51 1.05
C GLN A 434 19.00 -17.94 2.31
N GLN A 435 18.27 -16.82 2.21
CA GLN A 435 17.53 -16.27 3.33
C GLN A 435 16.36 -17.18 3.75
N ILE A 436 15.62 -17.76 2.80
CA ILE A 436 14.58 -18.76 3.08
C ILE A 436 15.18 -19.98 3.78
N GLN A 437 16.28 -20.54 3.26
CA GLN A 437 16.96 -21.67 3.90
C GLN A 437 17.42 -21.34 5.33
N SER A 438 17.95 -20.13 5.53
CA SER A 438 18.37 -19.65 6.85
C SER A 438 17.19 -19.53 7.81
N LEU A 439 16.03 -19.05 7.34
CA LEU A 439 14.80 -18.98 8.13
C LEU A 439 14.34 -20.37 8.55
N ILE A 440 14.26 -21.33 7.61
CA ILE A 440 13.81 -22.70 7.91
C ILE A 440 14.73 -23.33 8.96
N ARG A 441 16.06 -23.23 8.79
CA ARG A 441 17.04 -23.75 9.75
C ARG A 441 16.94 -23.08 11.11
N LYS A 442 16.71 -21.76 11.17
CA LYS A 442 16.45 -21.05 12.43
C LYS A 442 15.24 -21.63 13.15
N ILE A 443 14.11 -21.81 12.45
CA ILE A 443 12.89 -22.38 13.05
C ILE A 443 13.14 -23.82 13.51
N MET A 444 13.87 -24.61 12.73
CA MET A 444 14.25 -25.97 13.12
C MET A 444 15.05 -25.99 14.42
N THR A 445 16.11 -25.18 14.52
CA THR A 445 16.96 -25.09 15.72
C THR A 445 16.19 -24.59 16.94
N GLU A 446 15.37 -23.55 16.78
CA GLU A 446 14.61 -22.97 17.90
C GLU A 446 13.52 -23.90 18.46
N ASN A 447 13.09 -24.90 17.68
CA ASN A 447 11.99 -25.80 18.06
C ASN A 447 12.42 -27.27 18.11
N ASP A 448 13.72 -27.56 18.10
CA ASP A 448 14.28 -28.91 18.15
C ASP A 448 13.71 -29.86 17.09
N ILE A 449 13.76 -29.43 15.82
CA ILE A 449 13.24 -30.17 14.67
C ILE A 449 14.41 -30.62 13.79
N THR A 450 14.55 -31.93 13.59
CA THR A 450 15.54 -32.50 12.66
C THR A 450 15.03 -32.45 11.21
N VAL A 451 15.95 -32.48 10.24
CA VAL A 451 15.60 -32.40 8.80
C VAL A 451 14.64 -33.50 8.34
N ASP A 452 14.76 -34.71 8.90
CA ASP A 452 13.88 -35.85 8.58
C ASP A 452 12.43 -35.62 8.98
N ASN A 453 12.19 -34.67 9.89
CA ASN A 453 10.87 -34.24 10.37
C ASN A 453 10.37 -32.97 9.67
N VAL A 454 11.03 -32.56 8.58
CA VAL A 454 10.63 -31.41 7.75
C VAL A 454 10.01 -31.89 6.44
N VAL A 455 8.84 -31.34 6.12
CA VAL A 455 8.20 -31.48 4.81
C VAL A 455 8.07 -30.10 4.19
N THR A 456 8.57 -29.94 2.97
CA THR A 456 8.29 -28.75 2.16
C THR A 456 7.06 -29.01 1.30
N TYR A 457 6.16 -28.04 1.25
CA TYR A 457 4.90 -28.16 0.56
C TYR A 457 4.51 -26.88 -0.15
N GLY A 458 3.92 -27.02 -1.32
CA GLY A 458 3.31 -25.91 -2.02
C GLY A 458 2.65 -26.30 -3.33
N VAL A 459 1.88 -25.36 -3.86
CA VAL A 459 1.07 -25.51 -5.08
C VAL A 459 1.50 -24.45 -6.10
N SER A 460 1.60 -24.80 -7.38
CA SER A 460 1.93 -23.85 -8.46
C SER A 460 3.28 -23.17 -8.20
N ARG A 461 3.36 -21.84 -8.09
CA ARG A 461 4.57 -21.12 -7.63
C ARG A 461 5.10 -21.64 -6.30
N GLY A 462 4.20 -22.06 -5.40
CA GLY A 462 4.58 -22.67 -4.13
C GLY A 462 5.17 -24.05 -4.30
N GLY A 463 4.72 -24.81 -5.30
CA GLY A 463 5.32 -26.11 -5.63
C GLY A 463 6.76 -25.96 -6.10
N VAL A 464 7.08 -24.89 -6.84
CA VAL A 464 8.45 -24.54 -7.22
C VAL A 464 9.31 -24.29 -5.97
N GLY A 465 8.80 -23.48 -5.03
CA GLY A 465 9.47 -23.24 -3.76
C GLY A 465 9.69 -24.53 -2.95
N ALA A 466 8.69 -25.43 -2.93
CA ALA A 466 8.82 -26.73 -2.27
C ALA A 466 9.93 -27.59 -2.91
N LEU A 467 10.03 -27.63 -4.24
CA LEU A 467 11.09 -28.35 -4.95
C LEU A 467 12.48 -27.77 -4.65
N ILE A 468 12.68 -26.48 -4.88
CA ILE A 468 13.98 -25.82 -4.70
C ILE A 468 14.46 -25.98 -3.26
N HIS A 469 13.61 -25.63 -2.29
CA HIS A 469 14.01 -25.59 -0.90
C HIS A 469 14.03 -26.96 -0.24
N GLY A 470 13.18 -27.89 -0.68
CA GLY A 470 13.21 -29.26 -0.20
C GLY A 470 14.45 -30.01 -0.69
N ALA A 471 14.81 -29.83 -1.96
CA ALA A 471 16.03 -30.39 -2.53
C ALA A 471 17.28 -29.84 -1.82
N TRP A 472 17.37 -28.51 -1.64
CA TRP A 472 18.49 -27.90 -0.91
C TRP A 472 18.55 -28.37 0.55
N LEU A 473 17.41 -28.41 1.24
CA LEU A 473 17.37 -28.79 2.65
C LEU A 473 17.65 -30.28 2.89
N ASN A 474 17.52 -31.13 1.86
CA ASN A 474 17.46 -32.59 1.97
C ASN A 474 16.22 -33.09 2.74
N SER A 475 15.10 -32.37 2.60
CA SER A 475 13.86 -32.71 3.31
C SER A 475 12.92 -33.58 2.49
N ARG A 476 11.78 -33.94 3.07
CA ARG A 476 10.66 -34.51 2.30
C ARG A 476 9.96 -33.39 1.50
N ILE A 477 9.40 -33.74 0.35
CA ILE A 477 8.81 -32.81 -0.62
C ILE A 477 7.42 -33.29 -1.01
N VAL A 478 6.44 -32.38 -0.95
CA VAL A 478 5.11 -32.56 -1.53
C VAL A 478 4.80 -31.33 -2.38
N ALA A 479 5.12 -31.40 -3.67
CA ALA A 479 4.86 -30.32 -4.63
C ALA A 479 3.62 -30.62 -5.47
N VAL A 480 2.73 -29.65 -5.64
CA VAL A 480 1.50 -29.82 -6.43
C VAL A 480 1.58 -28.94 -7.67
N ASP A 481 1.68 -29.59 -8.82
CA ASP A 481 1.74 -29.02 -10.17
C ASP A 481 2.62 -27.76 -10.26
N PRO A 482 3.92 -27.88 -9.91
CA PRO A 482 4.83 -26.74 -9.92
C PRO A 482 5.03 -26.22 -11.34
N ILE A 483 4.94 -24.89 -11.52
CA ILE A 483 5.27 -24.25 -12.81
C ILE A 483 6.79 -24.04 -12.86
N ILE A 484 7.53 -25.09 -13.21
CA ILE A 484 9.01 -25.03 -13.26
C ILE A 484 9.53 -24.26 -14.47
N ASN A 485 8.71 -24.12 -15.51
CA ASN A 485 9.02 -23.33 -16.70
C ASN A 485 7.83 -22.41 -17.02
N ASP A 486 8.05 -21.10 -16.94
CA ASP A 486 7.02 -20.07 -17.12
C ASP A 486 6.85 -19.61 -18.58
N GLU A 487 7.58 -20.21 -19.53
CA GLU A 487 7.67 -19.76 -20.93
C GLU A 487 6.29 -19.63 -21.59
N TYR A 488 5.37 -20.54 -21.32
CA TYR A 488 4.00 -20.47 -21.84
C TYR A 488 3.28 -19.19 -21.39
N TYR A 489 3.42 -18.81 -20.11
CA TYR A 489 2.76 -17.64 -19.54
C TYR A 489 3.42 -16.34 -20.00
N VAL A 490 4.75 -16.32 -20.07
CA VAL A 490 5.51 -15.17 -20.60
C VAL A 490 5.14 -14.93 -22.07
N LYS A 491 5.18 -15.96 -22.93
CA LYS A 491 4.98 -15.79 -24.38
C LYS A 491 3.51 -15.63 -24.79
N TYR A 492 2.60 -16.39 -24.18
CA TYR A 492 1.21 -16.48 -24.66
C TYR A 492 0.17 -15.84 -23.73
N LYS A 493 0.57 -15.42 -22.51
CA LYS A 493 -0.31 -14.81 -21.51
C LYS A 493 0.20 -13.45 -21.02
N GLN A 494 0.94 -12.73 -21.87
CA GLN A 494 1.41 -11.37 -21.60
C GLN A 494 2.17 -11.25 -20.27
N ASP A 495 3.01 -12.23 -19.94
CA ASP A 495 3.76 -12.29 -18.68
C ASP A 495 2.85 -12.02 -17.46
N VAL A 496 1.72 -12.73 -17.39
CA VAL A 496 0.73 -12.60 -16.31
C VAL A 496 1.30 -12.86 -14.90
N HIS A 497 2.47 -13.49 -14.81
CA HIS A 497 3.20 -13.70 -13.56
C HIS A 497 4.24 -12.61 -13.26
N TYR A 498 4.58 -11.75 -14.23
CA TYR A 498 5.55 -10.65 -14.09
C TYR A 498 6.94 -11.14 -13.67
N VAL A 499 7.41 -12.20 -14.33
CA VAL A 499 8.70 -12.84 -14.04
C VAL A 499 9.67 -12.78 -15.21
N GLY A 500 9.17 -12.51 -16.43
CA GLY A 500 9.92 -12.69 -17.67
C GLY A 500 11.21 -11.87 -17.79
N GLN A 501 11.33 -10.78 -17.04
CA GLN A 501 12.51 -9.89 -17.05
C GLN A 501 13.38 -10.00 -15.80
N ASN A 502 12.86 -10.59 -14.73
CA ASN A 502 13.40 -10.42 -13.38
C ASN A 502 13.86 -11.73 -12.72
N ARG A 503 13.58 -12.87 -13.34
CA ARG A 503 13.95 -14.21 -12.90
C ARG A 503 14.18 -15.09 -14.12
N GLU A 504 15.05 -16.09 -13.99
CA GLU A 504 15.18 -17.16 -14.99
C GLU A 504 13.82 -17.82 -15.25
N VAL A 505 13.32 -17.78 -16.49
CA VAL A 505 11.97 -18.25 -16.85
C VAL A 505 11.84 -19.78 -16.71
N ASP A 506 12.89 -20.51 -17.04
CA ASP A 506 12.97 -21.97 -16.94
C ASP A 506 13.90 -22.39 -15.80
N LEU A 507 13.33 -22.91 -14.71
CA LEU A 507 14.06 -23.34 -13.52
C LEU A 507 14.47 -24.81 -13.57
N THR A 508 14.25 -25.52 -14.69
CA THR A 508 14.49 -26.98 -14.80
C THR A 508 15.93 -27.34 -14.42
N SER A 509 16.92 -26.75 -15.08
CA SER A 509 18.34 -27.02 -14.83
C SER A 509 18.74 -26.73 -13.38
N LYS A 510 18.16 -25.70 -12.78
CA LYS A 510 18.42 -25.31 -11.39
C LYS A 510 17.87 -26.36 -10.42
N ILE A 511 16.63 -26.79 -10.63
CA ILE A 511 15.99 -27.82 -9.81
C ILE A 511 16.75 -29.13 -9.93
N GLU A 512 17.13 -29.54 -11.14
CA GLU A 512 17.92 -30.76 -11.37
C GLU A 512 19.29 -30.69 -10.69
N SER A 513 19.96 -29.53 -10.75
CA SER A 513 21.25 -29.34 -10.05
C SER A 513 21.13 -29.46 -8.53
N TYR A 514 20.02 -29.01 -7.93
CA TYR A 514 19.77 -29.21 -6.50
C TYR A 514 19.46 -30.68 -6.21
N LEU A 515 18.63 -31.32 -7.03
CA LEU A 515 18.25 -32.72 -6.85
C LEU A 515 19.44 -33.68 -7.00
N SER A 516 20.36 -33.43 -7.92
CA SER A 516 21.49 -34.33 -8.21
C SER A 516 22.45 -34.54 -7.02
N HIS A 517 22.45 -33.62 -6.06
CA HIS A 517 23.26 -33.68 -4.84
C HIS A 517 22.42 -33.86 -3.57
N SER A 518 21.11 -34.06 -3.73
CA SER A 518 20.16 -34.08 -2.62
C SER A 518 19.80 -35.50 -2.20
N THR A 519 19.54 -35.68 -0.90
CA THR A 519 18.90 -36.88 -0.37
C THR A 519 17.40 -36.71 -0.17
N ALA A 520 16.82 -35.62 -0.68
CA ALA A 520 15.39 -35.33 -0.60
C ALA A 520 14.55 -36.46 -1.21
N SER A 521 13.33 -36.59 -0.71
CA SER A 521 12.38 -37.63 -1.12
C SER A 521 10.95 -37.09 -1.12
N GLY A 522 10.02 -37.82 -1.73
CA GLY A 522 8.60 -37.48 -1.74
C GLY A 522 8.03 -37.49 -3.15
N LEU A 523 7.24 -36.47 -3.50
CA LEU A 523 6.57 -36.46 -4.79
C LEU A 523 6.23 -35.08 -5.36
N ILE A 524 5.93 -35.12 -6.65
CA ILE A 524 5.23 -34.10 -7.43
C ILE A 524 3.88 -34.67 -7.82
N LEU A 525 2.78 -34.03 -7.42
CA LEU A 525 1.42 -34.37 -7.83
C LEU A 525 1.02 -33.49 -9.00
N SER A 526 0.71 -34.05 -10.16
CA SER A 526 0.23 -33.30 -11.34
C SER A 526 -0.77 -34.15 -12.12
N ASN A 527 -1.24 -33.64 -13.26
CA ASN A 527 -2.20 -34.30 -14.12
C ASN A 527 -1.80 -34.12 -15.58
N HIS A 528 -1.67 -35.22 -16.33
CA HIS A 528 -1.19 -35.17 -17.71
C HIS A 528 -2.12 -34.41 -18.67
N PHE A 529 -3.38 -34.23 -18.30
CA PHE A 529 -4.32 -33.39 -19.05
C PHE A 529 -3.96 -31.90 -19.02
N ILE A 530 -3.10 -31.44 -18.11
CA ILE A 530 -2.57 -30.07 -18.03
C ILE A 530 -1.30 -29.98 -18.90
N GLN A 531 -1.48 -30.11 -20.22
CA GLN A 531 -0.38 -30.32 -21.18
C GLN A 531 0.72 -29.25 -21.14
N ASN A 532 0.36 -27.99 -20.90
CA ASN A 532 1.30 -26.87 -20.90
C ASN A 532 2.33 -26.96 -19.75
N ASN A 533 1.99 -27.63 -18.65
CA ASN A 533 2.92 -27.84 -17.53
C ASN A 533 3.49 -29.27 -17.51
N TRP A 534 2.65 -30.28 -17.80
CA TRP A 534 3.02 -31.69 -17.75
C TRP A 534 4.28 -32.03 -18.56
N LYS A 535 4.39 -31.49 -19.79
CA LYS A 535 5.53 -31.72 -20.68
C LYS A 535 6.89 -31.35 -20.09
N TYR A 536 6.92 -30.45 -19.10
CA TYR A 536 8.15 -30.06 -18.41
C TYR A 536 8.39 -30.99 -17.21
N LEU A 537 7.33 -31.32 -16.46
CA LEU A 537 7.41 -32.20 -15.30
C LEU A 537 7.81 -33.64 -15.66
N GLU A 538 7.27 -34.18 -16.75
CA GLU A 538 7.56 -35.56 -17.19
C GLU A 538 9.02 -35.76 -17.63
N ARG A 539 9.72 -34.67 -17.98
CA ARG A 539 11.11 -34.67 -18.45
C ARG A 539 12.10 -34.35 -17.34
N LEU A 540 11.62 -33.91 -16.18
CA LEU A 540 12.47 -33.56 -15.06
C LEU A 540 13.22 -34.81 -14.60
N ASN A 541 14.54 -34.71 -14.46
CA ASN A 541 15.35 -35.83 -13.97
C ASN A 541 15.13 -36.04 -12.46
N LEU A 542 14.08 -36.79 -12.15
CA LEU A 542 13.74 -37.17 -10.79
C LEU A 542 14.70 -38.26 -10.32
N GLN A 543 15.48 -37.95 -9.28
CA GLN A 543 16.25 -38.96 -8.56
C GLN A 543 15.31 -40.05 -7.99
N ASN A 544 15.81 -41.26 -7.78
CA ASN A 544 15.02 -42.45 -7.36
C ASN A 544 14.08 -42.27 -6.16
N LYS A 545 14.23 -41.20 -5.37
CA LYS A 545 13.45 -40.91 -4.17
C LYS A 545 12.33 -39.88 -4.35
N LEU A 546 12.23 -39.22 -5.50
CA LEU A 546 11.15 -38.30 -5.84
C LEU A 546 10.30 -38.89 -6.98
N GLN A 547 8.99 -38.89 -6.84
CA GLN A 547 8.08 -39.48 -7.83
C GLN A 547 7.14 -38.45 -8.44
N LEU A 548 6.92 -38.52 -9.75
CA LEU A 548 5.83 -37.79 -10.41
C LEU A 548 4.57 -38.67 -10.38
N ILE A 549 3.55 -38.19 -9.68
CA ILE A 549 2.24 -38.84 -9.57
C ILE A 549 1.28 -38.15 -10.53
N ASP A 550 0.75 -38.93 -11.46
CA ASP A 550 -0.32 -38.54 -12.36
C ASP A 550 -1.68 -38.87 -11.75
N VAL A 551 -2.50 -37.85 -11.51
CA VAL A 551 -3.86 -38.01 -10.94
C VAL A 551 -4.81 -38.68 -11.94
N LYS A 552 -4.57 -38.53 -13.25
CA LYS A 552 -5.40 -39.11 -14.32
C LYS A 552 -6.89 -38.74 -14.24
N ASP A 553 -7.16 -37.48 -13.91
CA ASP A 553 -8.53 -36.94 -13.86
C ASP A 553 -8.80 -36.09 -15.11
N ASP A 554 -9.57 -36.61 -16.05
CA ASP A 554 -9.88 -35.94 -17.32
C ASP A 554 -10.82 -34.73 -17.16
N THR A 555 -11.41 -34.54 -15.97
CA THR A 555 -12.22 -33.36 -15.64
C THR A 555 -11.35 -32.16 -15.22
N VAL A 556 -10.06 -32.38 -14.94
CA VAL A 556 -9.12 -31.37 -14.45
C VAL A 556 -8.05 -31.08 -15.50
N THR A 557 -8.40 -30.25 -16.48
CA THR A 557 -7.54 -29.94 -17.63
C THR A 557 -6.77 -28.63 -17.51
N GLU A 558 -7.06 -27.82 -16.49
CA GLU A 558 -6.45 -26.51 -16.29
C GLU A 558 -5.67 -26.41 -14.97
N HIS A 559 -4.46 -25.83 -15.06
CA HIS A 559 -3.54 -25.61 -13.94
C HIS A 559 -4.20 -25.01 -12.68
N PRO A 560 -4.98 -23.91 -12.76
CA PRO A 560 -5.57 -23.28 -11.57
C PRO A 560 -6.58 -24.17 -10.83
N THR A 561 -7.04 -25.26 -11.46
CA THR A 561 -8.12 -26.11 -10.93
C THR A 561 -7.61 -27.37 -10.24
N LEU A 562 -6.38 -27.80 -10.50
CA LEU A 562 -5.85 -29.04 -9.92
C LEU A 562 -5.82 -29.03 -8.39
N SER A 563 -5.34 -27.94 -7.79
CA SER A 563 -5.13 -27.88 -6.34
C SER A 563 -6.42 -28.09 -5.55
N ARG A 564 -7.53 -27.48 -5.97
CA ARG A 564 -8.83 -27.63 -5.30
C ARG A 564 -9.45 -29.00 -5.49
N ASN A 565 -9.14 -29.67 -6.60
CA ASN A 565 -9.69 -30.99 -6.93
C ASN A 565 -8.86 -32.15 -6.37
N THR A 566 -7.66 -31.89 -5.84
CA THR A 566 -6.74 -32.92 -5.32
C THR A 566 -6.42 -32.74 -3.84
N VAL A 567 -7.29 -32.02 -3.10
CA VAL A 567 -7.09 -31.78 -1.66
C VAL A 567 -6.94 -33.07 -0.85
N PRO A 568 -7.76 -34.12 -1.06
CA PRO A 568 -7.59 -35.39 -0.34
C PRO A 568 -6.21 -36.02 -0.53
N GLU A 569 -5.71 -36.08 -1.77
CA GLU A 569 -4.40 -36.62 -2.13
C GLU A 569 -3.29 -35.80 -1.49
N GLN A 570 -3.38 -34.47 -1.57
CA GLN A 570 -2.42 -33.56 -0.94
C GLN A 570 -2.31 -33.79 0.57
N LEU A 571 -3.45 -33.91 1.27
CA LEU A 571 -3.46 -34.17 2.71
C LEU A 571 -2.94 -35.56 3.05
N MET A 572 -3.27 -36.57 2.24
CA MET A 572 -2.75 -37.92 2.41
C MET A 572 -1.21 -37.91 2.34
N TYR A 573 -0.64 -37.32 1.29
CA TYR A 573 0.81 -37.32 1.10
C TYR A 573 1.54 -36.43 2.10
N LEU A 574 0.97 -35.30 2.51
CA LEU A 574 1.49 -34.51 3.62
C LEU A 574 1.59 -35.33 4.90
N ASN A 575 0.55 -36.10 5.24
CA ASN A 575 0.57 -36.91 6.45
C ASN A 575 1.54 -38.09 6.32
N ILE A 576 1.59 -38.78 5.18
CA ILE A 576 2.58 -39.84 4.91
C ILE A 576 4.00 -39.28 5.09
N ALA A 577 4.28 -38.11 4.52
CA ALA A 577 5.56 -37.45 4.64
C ALA A 577 5.87 -36.96 6.07
N LEU A 578 4.90 -36.87 6.98
CA LEU A 578 5.10 -36.48 8.37
C LEU A 578 5.08 -37.66 9.34
N LEU A 579 4.66 -38.85 8.92
CA LEU A 579 4.58 -40.00 9.82
C LEU A 579 5.98 -40.50 10.19
N ASP A 580 6.12 -40.83 11.47
CA ASP A 580 7.25 -41.63 11.98
C ASP A 580 6.94 -43.09 11.65
N VAL A 581 7.34 -43.57 10.48
CA VAL A 581 7.24 -44.99 10.17
C VAL A 581 8.53 -45.65 10.67
N GLU A 582 8.47 -46.26 11.85
CA GLU A 582 9.44 -47.30 12.22
C GLU A 582 9.07 -48.53 11.41
N GLU A 583 9.90 -48.88 10.41
CA GLU A 583 9.85 -50.22 9.83
C GLU A 583 10.18 -51.18 10.97
N LYS A 584 9.21 -52.02 11.34
CA LYS A 584 9.50 -53.17 12.20
C LYS A 584 10.38 -54.12 11.39
N GLU A 585 11.64 -54.25 11.80
CA GLU A 585 12.54 -55.32 11.35
C GLU A 585 11.93 -56.71 11.54
#